data_AF-A0A165RWX5-F1
#
_entry.id   AF-A0A165RWX5-F1
#
_cell.length_a   1.000
_cell.length_b   1.000
_cell.length_c   1.000
_cell.angle_alpha   90.00
_cell.angle_beta   90.00
_cell.angle_gamma   90.00
#
_symmetry.space_group_name_H-M   'P 1'
#
loop_
_entity.id
_entity.type
_entity.pdbx_description
1 polymer ?
#
loop_
_entity_poly.entity_id
_entity_poly.type
_entity_poly.pdbx_seq_one_letter_code
_entity_poly.pdbx_strand_id
1 'polypeptide(L)' 'MANEKVLVDRSKSGKVRPWRERKLENLQYGDYLQILHYKKAHRVKECGEVLRFVEDEQGHKN' A
#
# COMPACT_ATOMS: atom_id res chain seq x y z
N MET A 1 10.23 8.69 23.70
CA MET A 1 9.72 8.30 22.37
C MET A 1 9.48 6.81 22.42
N ALA A 2 8.24 6.37 22.18
CA ALA A 2 7.89 4.95 22.32
C ALA A 2 8.74 4.12 21.35
N ASN A 3 9.16 2.92 21.78
CA ASN A 3 9.83 1.94 20.92
C ASN A 3 8.88 1.52 19.80
N GLU A 4 8.88 2.25 18.67
CA GLU A 4 8.12 1.89 17.48
C GLU A 4 8.74 0.63 16.85
N LYS A 5 8.21 -0.54 17.22
CA LYS A 5 8.52 -1.79 16.53
C LYS A 5 7.78 -1.82 15.19
N VAL A 6 8.51 -1.66 14.10
CA VAL A 6 7.98 -1.87 12.75
C VAL A 6 7.56 -3.33 12.60
N LEU A 7 6.29 -3.55 12.20
CA LEU A 7 5.78 -4.87 11.89
C LEU A 7 6.45 -5.41 10.63
N VAL A 8 6.98 -6.64 10.70
CA VAL A 8 7.63 -7.30 9.56
C VAL A 8 6.78 -8.49 9.12
N ASP A 9 6.12 -8.36 7.98
CA ASP A 9 5.36 -9.46 7.38
C ASP A 9 6.29 -10.43 6.63
N ARG A 10 6.15 -11.73 6.92
CA ARG A 10 6.95 -12.81 6.35
C ARG A 10 6.05 -13.90 5.78
N SER A 11 6.42 -14.44 4.63
CA SER A 11 5.77 -15.62 4.05
C SER A 11 5.95 -16.85 4.93
N LYS A 12 5.18 -17.92 4.67
CA LYS A 12 5.39 -19.25 5.26
C LYS A 12 6.81 -19.80 5.06
N SER A 13 7.51 -19.36 4.01
CA SER A 13 8.91 -19.70 3.71
C SER A 13 9.93 -18.74 4.32
N GLY A 14 9.51 -17.78 5.15
CA GLY A 14 10.38 -16.85 5.87
C GLY A 14 10.81 -15.61 5.08
N LYS A 15 10.44 -15.50 3.80
CA LYS A 15 10.77 -14.33 2.96
C LYS A 15 9.95 -13.12 3.41
N VAL A 16 10.61 -11.98 3.58
CA VAL A 16 9.95 -10.71 3.92
C VAL A 16 9.12 -10.24 2.73
N ARG A 17 7.88 -9.81 2.96
CA ARG A 17 7.04 -9.18 1.94
C ARG A 17 7.45 -7.72 1.80
N PRO A 18 7.93 -7.27 0.60
CA PRO A 18 8.44 -5.92 0.40
C PRO A 18 7.28 -4.93 0.17
N TRP A 19 6.43 -4.76 1.19
CA TRP A 19 5.22 -3.95 1.08
C TRP A 19 5.53 -2.48 0.82
N ARG A 20 6.58 -1.96 1.45
CA ARG A 20 6.99 -0.55 1.31
C ARG A 20 7.45 -0.28 -0.12
N GLU A 21 8.34 -1.11 -0.64
CA GLU A 21 8.89 -0.98 -1.98
C GLU A 21 7.79 -1.05 -3.02
N ARG A 22 6.91 -2.06 -2.93
CA ARG A 22 5.77 -2.22 -3.83
C ARG A 22 4.80 -1.04 -3.78
N LYS A 23 4.59 -0.47 -2.60
CA LYS A 23 3.72 0.69 -2.42
C LYS A 23 4.31 1.92 -3.11
N LEU A 24 5.61 2.17 -2.94
CA LEU A 24 6.31 3.26 -3.63
C LEU A 24 6.33 3.06 -5.16
N GLU A 25 6.57 1.84 -5.63
CA GLU A 25 6.53 1.49 -7.05
C GLU A 25 5.15 1.74 -7.67
N ASN A 26 4.06 1.43 -6.95
CA ASN A 26 2.70 1.70 -7.42
C ASN A 26 2.42 3.20 -7.55
N LEU A 27 2.95 4.06 -6.67
CA LEU A 27 2.81 5.51 -6.80
C LEU A 27 3.45 6.00 -8.09
N GLN A 28 4.73 5.64 -8.29
CA GLN A 28 5.50 6.02 -9.47
C GLN A 28 4.88 5.46 -10.76
N TYR A 29 4.39 4.23 -10.72
CA TYR A 29 3.71 3.62 -11.86
C TYR A 29 2.37 4.31 -12.17
N GLY A 30 1.61 4.72 -11.14
CA GLY A 30 0.41 5.53 -11.30
C GLY A 30 0.70 6.86 -12.01
N ASP A 31 1.79 7.52 -11.66
CA ASP A 31 2.22 8.77 -12.31
C ASP A 31 2.59 8.55 -13.79
N TYR A 32 3.29 7.47 -14.12
CA TYR A 32 3.57 7.12 -15.52
C TYR A 32 2.31 6.83 -16.31
N LEU A 33 1.36 6.09 -15.73
CA LEU A 33 0.07 5.83 -16.37
C LEU A 33 -0.73 7.12 -16.60
N GLN A 34 -0.62 8.08 -15.68
CA GLN A 34 -1.26 9.39 -15.81
C GLN A 34 -0.67 10.19 -16.97
N ILE A 35 0.67 10.24 -17.07
CA ILE A 35 1.39 10.90 -18.17
C ILE A 35 1.00 10.29 -19.52
N LEU A 36 0.85 8.96 -19.57
CA LEU A 36 0.47 8.22 -20.77
C LEU A 36 -1.05 8.19 -21.02
N HIS A 37 -1.84 8.94 -20.23
CA HIS A 37 -3.31 9.03 -20.35
C HIS A 37 -4.07 7.69 -20.25
N TYR A 38 -3.53 6.71 -19.52
CA TYR A 38 -4.24 5.47 -19.25
C TYR A 38 -5.34 5.66 -18.22
N LYS A 39 -6.56 5.21 -18.52
CA LYS A 39 -7.73 5.26 -17.62
C LYS A 39 -7.48 4.62 -16.24
N LYS A 40 -6.53 3.71 -16.12
CA LYS A 40 -6.22 2.97 -14.87
C LYS A 40 -5.34 3.76 -13.90
N ALA A 41 -4.78 4.90 -14.30
CA ALA A 41 -3.84 5.68 -13.50
C ALA A 41 -4.37 5.97 -12.07
N HIS A 42 -5.62 6.44 -11.97
CA HIS A 42 -6.26 6.72 -10.69
C HIS A 42 -6.30 5.51 -9.75
N ARG A 43 -6.71 4.33 -10.25
CA ARG A 43 -6.81 3.11 -9.43
C ARG A 43 -5.46 2.63 -8.91
N VAL A 44 -4.44 2.73 -9.76
CA VAL A 44 -3.06 2.32 -9.42
C VAL A 44 -2.48 3.27 -8.38
N LYS A 45 -2.65 4.58 -8.58
CA LYS A 45 -2.19 5.60 -7.64
C LYS A 45 -2.90 5.51 -6.29
N GLU A 46 -4.22 5.37 -6.26
CA GLU A 46 -5.00 5.21 -5.02
C GLU A 46 -4.59 3.98 -4.21
N CYS A 47 -4.22 2.86 -4.86
CA CYS A 47 -3.71 1.67 -4.17
C CYS A 47 -2.36 1.94 -3.47
N GLY A 48 -1.53 2.81 -4.06
CA GLY A 48 -0.25 3.25 -3.51
C GLY A 48 -0.39 4.34 -2.42
N GLU A 49 -1.43 5.17 -2.46
CA GLU A 49 -1.59 6.29 -1.51
C GLU A 49 -2.42 5.89 -0.27
N VAL A 50 -3.53 5.19 -0.46
CA VAL A 50 -4.60 5.13 0.55
C VAL A 50 -4.80 3.71 1.06
N LEU A 51 -4.31 3.44 2.28
CA LEU A 51 -4.86 2.38 3.12
C LEU A 51 -6.10 2.96 3.79
N ARG A 52 -7.26 2.81 3.13
CA ARG A 52 -8.56 3.17 3.69
C ARG A 52 -8.96 2.05 4.64
N PHE A 53 -8.69 2.24 5.93
CA PHE A 53 -9.28 1.41 6.98
C PHE A 53 -10.78 1.71 6.99
N VAL A 54 -11.60 0.73 6.61
CA VAL A 54 -13.04 0.83 6.83
C VAL A 54 -13.27 0.32 8.25
N GLU A 55 -13.70 1.21 9.15
CA GLU A 55 -14.16 0.79 10.47
C GLU A 55 -15.44 -0.03 10.28
N ASP A 56 -15.47 -1.25 10.80
CA ASP A 56 -16.70 -2.04 10.84
C ASP A 56 -17.69 -1.43 11.84
N GLU A 57 -18.95 -1.89 11.85
CA GLU A 57 -19.99 -1.41 12.79
C GLU A 57 -19.61 -1.60 14.26
N GLN A 58 -18.57 -2.38 14.55
CA GLN A 58 -18.05 -2.70 15.88
C GLN A 58 -16.81 -1.86 16.23
N GLY A 59 -16.34 -0.99 15.33
CA GLY A 59 -15.20 -0.11 15.52
C GLY A 59 -13.84 -0.80 15.40
N HIS A 60 -13.76 -2.01 14.85
CA HIS A 60 -12.49 -2.68 14.60
C HIS A 60 -11.80 -2.08 13.38
N LYS A 61 -10.51 -1.77 13.56
CA LYS A 61 -9.62 -1.25 12.51
C LYS A 61 -8.90 -2.43 11.86
N ASN A 62 -9.31 -2.80 10.64
CA ASN A 62 -8.67 -3.86 9.83
C ASN A 62 -7.56 -3.32 8.93
#